data_AF-A0A3M0L2G0-F1
#
_entry.id   AF-A0A3M0L2G0-F1
#
_cell.length_a   1.000
_cell.length_b   1.000
_cell.length_c   1.000
_cell.angle_alpha   90.00
_cell.angle_beta   90.00
_cell.angle_gamma   90.00
#
_symmetry.space_group_name_H-M   'P 1'
#
loop_
_entity.id
_entity.type
_entity.pdbx_description
1 polymer ?
#
loop_
_entity_poly.entity_id
_entity_poly.type
_entity_poly.pdbx_seq_one_letter_code
_entity_poly.pdbx_strand_id
1 'polypeptide(L)'
;MARRVFVQIQPAGSFEKAYNLISQDSSEPFTTFVDRVIQAAERQCVGDDIARPIMIRDIIENNASPECKRAIKALGKERPTVPEMIDACNQIGSPQHVATIQANELGKTIGEKIERALQHKQHKLKHETRKLTEILAALHLSSQQQDNTMAVMQATVTSGPCYFCRRPGHILRNCPDIKRGVQAPDRCSTCKKGKHPAWQCQARQDISRKYNQKNSKGTAQAPSREEASNGTPSA
;
A
#
# COMPACT_ATOMS: atom_id res chain seq x y z
N MET A 1 -69.44 -36.51 -10.44
CA MET A 1 -69.58 -35.19 -9.78
C MET A 1 -69.43 -35.25 -8.26
N ALA A 2 -69.92 -36.28 -7.56
CA ALA A 2 -69.79 -36.40 -6.09
C ALA A 2 -68.34 -36.38 -5.54
N ARG A 3 -67.36 -36.94 -6.26
CA ARG A 3 -65.94 -36.96 -5.82
C ARG A 3 -65.31 -35.58 -5.66
N ARG A 4 -65.70 -34.58 -6.47
CA ARG A 4 -65.15 -33.22 -6.38
C ARG A 4 -65.71 -32.44 -5.19
N VAL A 5 -66.96 -32.71 -4.82
CA VAL A 5 -67.62 -32.05 -3.68
C VAL A 5 -67.01 -32.50 -2.35
N PHE A 6 -66.63 -33.78 -2.23
CA PHE A 6 -66.02 -34.31 -1.00
C PHE A 6 -64.67 -33.66 -0.65
N VAL A 7 -63.86 -33.29 -1.65
CA VAL A 7 -62.57 -32.62 -1.46
C VAL A 7 -62.74 -31.19 -0.90
N GLN A 8 -63.89 -30.56 -1.13
CA GLN A 8 -64.15 -29.17 -0.72
C GLN A 8 -64.72 -29.04 0.70
N ILE A 9 -65.08 -30.15 1.36
CA ILE A 9 -65.65 -30.12 2.70
C ILE A 9 -64.49 -30.01 3.71
N GLN A 10 -64.35 -28.85 4.34
CA GLN A 10 -63.43 -28.70 5.47
C GLN A 10 -63.91 -29.56 6.64
N PRO A 11 -63.00 -30.27 7.34
CA PRO A 11 -63.36 -30.97 8.57
C PRO A 11 -63.90 -29.96 9.59
N ALA A 12 -65.01 -30.31 10.25
CA ALA A 12 -65.70 -29.42 11.16
C ALA A 12 -64.74 -28.89 12.25
N GLY A 13 -64.59 -27.56 12.35
CA GLY A 13 -63.83 -26.89 13.40
C GLY A 13 -62.40 -26.44 13.06
N SER A 14 -61.93 -26.60 11.82
CA SER A 14 -60.59 -26.17 11.40
C SER A 14 -60.66 -25.09 10.31
N PHE A 15 -60.11 -23.90 10.57
CA PHE A 15 -59.77 -22.95 9.50
C PHE A 15 -58.47 -23.41 8.84
N GLU A 16 -58.56 -24.00 7.65
CA GLU A 16 -57.38 -24.39 6.89
C GLU A 16 -56.60 -23.13 6.48
N LYS A 17 -55.27 -23.13 6.66
CA LYS A 17 -54.41 -22.02 6.21
C LYS A 17 -54.58 -21.85 4.69
N ALA A 18 -54.58 -20.60 4.24
CA ALA A 18 -54.55 -20.32 2.81
C ALA A 18 -53.32 -21.00 2.18
N TYR A 19 -53.49 -21.64 1.02
CA TYR A 19 -52.47 -22.48 0.38
C TYR A 19 -51.14 -21.74 0.15
N ASN A 20 -51.20 -20.43 -0.09
CA ASN A 20 -50.04 -19.54 -0.28
C ASN A 20 -49.30 -19.18 1.03
N LEU A 21 -49.90 -19.43 2.20
CA LEU A 21 -49.31 -19.17 3.52
C LEU A 21 -48.67 -20.40 4.15
N ILE A 22 -48.72 -21.55 3.48
CA ILE A 22 -48.07 -22.78 3.95
C ILE A 22 -46.56 -22.62 3.78
N SER A 23 -45.83 -22.73 4.87
CA SER A 23 -44.37 -22.67 4.92
C SER A 23 -43.81 -23.92 5.57
N GLN A 24 -42.62 -24.34 5.11
CA GLN A 24 -41.91 -25.46 5.70
C GLN A 24 -41.34 -25.08 7.07
N ASP A 25 -41.61 -25.89 8.08
CA ASP A 25 -40.96 -25.77 9.39
C ASP A 25 -39.53 -26.35 9.33
N SER A 26 -38.59 -25.83 10.12
CA SER A 26 -37.17 -26.25 10.04
C SER A 26 -36.93 -27.73 10.36
N SER A 27 -37.84 -28.35 11.12
CA SER A 27 -37.77 -29.77 11.50
C SER A 27 -38.66 -30.66 10.64
N GLU A 28 -39.46 -30.08 9.75
CA GLU A 28 -40.39 -30.84 8.91
C GLU A 28 -39.69 -31.35 7.63
N PRO A 29 -39.83 -32.65 7.30
CA PRO A 29 -39.37 -33.19 6.04
C PRO A 29 -39.97 -32.44 4.84
N PHE A 30 -39.16 -32.20 3.82
CA PHE A 30 -39.60 -31.45 2.64
C PHE A 30 -40.78 -32.12 1.92
N THR A 31 -40.85 -33.44 1.93
CA THR A 31 -41.96 -34.23 1.37
C THR A 31 -43.30 -33.94 2.07
N THR A 32 -43.29 -33.83 3.41
CA THR A 32 -44.48 -33.50 4.20
C THR A 32 -44.95 -32.06 3.90
N PHE A 33 -44.02 -31.13 3.76
CA PHE A 33 -44.34 -29.76 3.35
C PHE A 33 -44.98 -29.71 1.95
N VAL A 34 -44.40 -30.40 0.98
CA VAL A 34 -44.94 -30.49 -0.40
C VAL A 34 -46.35 -31.08 -0.39
N ASP A 35 -46.58 -32.13 0.38
CA ASP A 35 -47.90 -32.76 0.51
C ASP A 35 -48.95 -31.80 1.10
N ARG A 36 -48.61 -31.03 2.15
CA ARG A 36 -49.50 -29.99 2.69
C ARG A 36 -49.85 -28.93 1.66
N VAL A 37 -48.88 -28.47 0.86
CA VAL A 37 -49.11 -27.48 -0.20
C VAL A 37 -50.02 -28.03 -1.29
N ILE A 38 -49.76 -29.25 -1.77
CA ILE A 38 -50.58 -29.90 -2.80
C ILE A 38 -52.02 -30.08 -2.31
N GLN A 39 -52.21 -30.64 -1.12
CA GLN A 39 -53.54 -30.87 -0.57
C GLN A 39 -54.32 -29.57 -0.39
N ALA A 40 -53.70 -28.51 0.15
CA ALA A 40 -54.36 -27.22 0.30
C ALA A 40 -54.70 -26.58 -1.05
N ALA A 41 -53.79 -26.68 -2.04
CA ALA A 41 -54.03 -26.16 -3.38
C ALA A 41 -55.14 -26.95 -4.11
N GLU A 42 -55.27 -28.25 -3.90
CA GLU A 42 -56.37 -29.05 -4.46
C GLU A 42 -57.74 -28.68 -3.87
N ARG A 43 -57.78 -28.32 -2.59
CA ARG A 43 -59.00 -27.88 -1.90
C ARG A 43 -59.39 -26.46 -2.28
N GLN A 44 -58.41 -25.57 -2.44
CA GLN A 44 -58.62 -24.12 -2.54
C GLN A 44 -58.56 -23.59 -3.99
N CYS A 45 -57.85 -24.25 -4.90
CA CYS A 45 -57.69 -23.84 -6.30
C CYS A 45 -58.44 -24.80 -7.23
N VAL A 46 -59.75 -24.60 -7.37
CA VAL A 46 -60.63 -25.44 -8.21
C VAL A 46 -60.83 -24.78 -9.57
N GLY A 47 -60.46 -25.48 -10.66
CA GLY A 47 -60.92 -25.15 -12.01
C GLY A 47 -59.85 -24.80 -13.06
N ASP A 48 -58.59 -24.64 -12.68
CA ASP A 48 -57.50 -24.31 -13.62
C ASP A 48 -56.39 -25.39 -13.59
N ASP A 49 -56.41 -26.29 -14.58
CA ASP A 49 -55.46 -27.41 -14.66
C ASP A 49 -54.06 -26.97 -15.13
N ILE A 50 -53.94 -25.78 -15.70
CA ILE A 50 -52.68 -25.21 -16.22
C ILE A 50 -52.00 -24.37 -15.14
N ALA A 51 -52.75 -23.47 -14.48
CA ALA A 51 -52.17 -22.57 -13.49
C ALA A 51 -51.87 -23.27 -12.16
N ARG A 52 -52.68 -24.26 -11.75
CA ARG A 52 -52.52 -24.94 -10.45
C ARG A 52 -51.14 -25.57 -10.26
N PRO A 53 -50.58 -26.38 -11.18
CA PRO A 53 -49.24 -26.94 -11.03
C PRO A 53 -48.13 -25.87 -10.98
N ILE A 54 -48.30 -24.77 -11.71
CA ILE A 54 -47.36 -23.64 -11.73
C ILE A 54 -47.35 -22.94 -10.37
N MET A 55 -48.52 -22.61 -9.83
CA MET A 55 -48.66 -21.98 -8.51
C MET A 55 -48.12 -22.86 -7.40
N ILE A 56 -48.43 -24.17 -7.42
CA ILE A 56 -47.92 -25.13 -6.43
C ILE A 56 -46.40 -25.15 -6.42
N ARG A 57 -45.77 -25.25 -7.60
CA ARG A 57 -44.30 -25.24 -7.71
C ARG A 57 -43.71 -23.96 -7.16
N ASP A 58 -44.26 -22.81 -7.55
CA ASP A 58 -43.73 -21.50 -7.15
C ASP A 58 -43.87 -21.31 -5.62
N ILE A 59 -44.94 -21.81 -5.01
CA ILE A 59 -45.11 -21.81 -3.54
C ILE A 59 -44.10 -22.73 -2.86
N ILE A 60 -43.90 -23.95 -3.38
CA ILE A 60 -42.93 -24.91 -2.83
C ILE A 60 -41.53 -24.30 -2.83
N GLU A 61 -41.11 -23.67 -3.92
CA GLU A 61 -39.79 -23.05 -4.03
C GLU A 61 -39.62 -21.85 -3.08
N ASN A 62 -40.63 -20.97 -3.04
CA ASN A 62 -40.55 -19.71 -2.28
C ASN A 62 -40.80 -19.88 -0.77
N ASN A 63 -41.56 -20.89 -0.35
CA ASN A 63 -41.93 -21.09 1.06
C ASN A 63 -41.16 -22.23 1.75
N ALA A 64 -40.21 -22.85 1.05
CA ALA A 64 -39.28 -23.82 1.63
C ALA A 64 -38.39 -23.20 2.74
N SER A 65 -37.85 -24.07 3.59
CA SER A 65 -36.88 -23.70 4.62
C SER A 65 -35.59 -23.12 4.01
N PRO A 66 -34.80 -22.31 4.75
CA PRO A 66 -33.56 -21.74 4.23
C PRO A 66 -32.56 -22.78 3.71
N GLU A 67 -32.53 -23.96 4.32
CA GLU A 67 -31.68 -25.08 3.90
C GLU A 67 -32.16 -25.69 2.58
N CYS A 68 -33.45 -26.00 2.49
CA CYS A 68 -34.09 -26.50 1.27
C CYS A 68 -33.94 -25.50 0.11
N LYS A 69 -34.12 -24.21 0.37
CA LYS A 69 -33.89 -23.14 -0.62
C LYS A 69 -32.46 -23.12 -1.16
N ARG A 70 -31.45 -23.35 -0.31
CA ARG A 70 -30.06 -23.43 -0.76
C ARG A 70 -29.82 -24.66 -1.61
N ALA A 71 -30.36 -25.81 -1.21
CA ALA A 71 -30.25 -27.06 -1.96
C ALA A 71 -30.92 -26.96 -3.34
N ILE A 72 -32.13 -26.40 -3.41
CA ILE A 72 -32.87 -26.19 -4.67
C ILE A 72 -32.11 -25.22 -5.59
N LYS A 73 -31.59 -24.11 -5.05
CA LYS A 73 -30.77 -23.16 -5.85
C LYS A 73 -29.48 -23.79 -6.38
N ALA A 74 -28.89 -24.74 -5.66
CA ALA A 74 -27.68 -25.43 -6.10
C ALA A 74 -27.91 -26.34 -7.32
N LEU A 75 -29.17 -26.66 -7.67
CA LEU A 75 -29.50 -27.38 -8.91
C LEU A 75 -29.22 -26.55 -10.18
N GLY A 76 -29.12 -25.22 -10.07
CA GLY A 76 -28.80 -24.33 -11.20
C GLY A 76 -29.88 -24.24 -12.29
N LYS A 77 -31.10 -24.72 -12.02
CA LYS A 77 -32.23 -24.69 -12.95
C LYS A 77 -33.12 -23.48 -12.65
N GLU A 78 -33.56 -22.76 -13.69
CA GLU A 78 -34.51 -21.65 -13.54
C GLU A 78 -35.89 -22.12 -13.08
N ARG A 79 -36.27 -23.35 -13.41
CA ARG A 79 -37.53 -23.99 -12.99
C ARG A 79 -37.30 -25.46 -12.65
N PRO A 80 -36.86 -25.78 -11.42
CA PRO A 80 -36.75 -27.17 -10.99
C PRO A 80 -38.14 -27.81 -10.91
N THR A 81 -38.23 -29.11 -11.15
CA THR A 81 -39.46 -29.87 -10.93
C THR A 81 -39.60 -30.27 -9.46
N VAL A 82 -40.82 -30.52 -8.98
CA VAL A 82 -41.06 -30.92 -7.58
C VAL A 82 -40.24 -32.17 -7.17
N PRO A 83 -40.15 -33.23 -8.00
CA PRO A 83 -39.29 -34.38 -7.69
C PRO A 83 -37.81 -34.02 -7.54
N GLU A 84 -37.28 -33.17 -8.42
CA GLU A 84 -35.89 -32.71 -8.33
C GLU A 84 -35.63 -31.89 -7.06
N MET A 85 -36.60 -31.07 -6.66
CA MET A 85 -36.53 -30.35 -5.38
C MET A 85 -36.53 -31.32 -4.20
N ILE A 86 -37.35 -32.37 -4.23
CA ILE A 86 -37.41 -33.40 -3.19
C ILE A 86 -36.05 -34.12 -3.09
N ASP A 87 -35.48 -34.55 -4.21
CA ASP A 87 -34.20 -35.25 -4.23
C ASP A 87 -33.04 -34.37 -3.73
N ALA A 88 -33.05 -33.08 -4.07
CA ALA A 88 -32.08 -32.12 -3.55
C ALA A 88 -32.22 -31.92 -2.03
N CYS A 89 -33.45 -31.78 -1.54
CA CYS A 89 -33.72 -31.55 -0.13
C CYS A 89 -33.49 -32.80 0.74
N ASN A 90 -33.67 -34.01 0.19
CA ASN A 90 -33.38 -35.26 0.90
C ASN A 90 -31.89 -35.47 1.16
N GLN A 91 -31.00 -34.78 0.43
CA GLN A 91 -29.56 -34.82 0.65
C GLN A 91 -29.10 -33.89 1.80
N ILE A 92 -29.99 -33.06 2.33
CA ILE A 92 -29.71 -32.18 3.47
C ILE A 92 -29.50 -33.04 4.71
N GLY A 93 -28.42 -32.76 5.45
CA GLY A 93 -28.00 -33.57 6.59
C GLY A 93 -27.17 -34.81 6.22
N SER A 94 -26.95 -35.10 4.94
CA SER A 94 -25.97 -36.12 4.53
C SER A 94 -24.55 -35.70 4.96
N PRO A 95 -23.65 -36.64 5.27
CA PRO A 95 -22.27 -36.32 5.63
C PRO A 95 -21.56 -35.42 4.60
N GLN A 96 -21.85 -35.61 3.31
CA GLN A 96 -21.32 -34.79 2.23
C GLN A 96 -21.85 -33.35 2.28
N HIS A 97 -23.14 -33.17 2.56
CA HIS A 97 -23.75 -31.84 2.70
C HIS A 97 -23.17 -31.10 3.90
N VAL A 98 -23.03 -31.78 5.04
CA VAL A 98 -22.43 -31.21 6.26
C VAL A 98 -20.97 -30.82 6.01
N ALA A 99 -20.18 -31.69 5.38
CA ALA A 99 -18.79 -31.41 5.05
C ALA A 99 -18.66 -30.20 4.11
N THR A 100 -19.57 -30.07 3.13
CA THR A 100 -19.58 -28.94 2.18
C THR A 100 -19.91 -27.62 2.89
N ILE A 101 -20.89 -27.61 3.80
CA ILE A 101 -21.21 -26.42 4.60
C ILE A 101 -20.02 -26.03 5.48
N GLN A 102 -19.41 -27.00 6.17
CA GLN A 102 -18.24 -26.75 7.00
C GLN A 102 -17.07 -26.20 6.18
N ALA A 103 -16.77 -26.79 5.03
CA ALA A 103 -15.72 -26.33 4.13
C ALA A 103 -15.98 -24.90 3.63
N ASN A 104 -17.22 -24.57 3.27
CA ASN A 104 -17.59 -23.23 2.82
C ASN A 104 -17.47 -22.19 3.94
N GLU A 105 -17.86 -22.54 5.17
CA GLU A 105 -17.75 -21.65 6.33
C GLU A 105 -16.29 -21.41 6.72
N LEU A 106 -15.48 -22.47 6.71
CA LEU A 106 -14.04 -22.35 6.88
C LEU A 106 -13.43 -21.49 5.76
N GLY A 107 -13.84 -21.69 4.52
CA GLY A 107 -13.41 -20.89 3.37
C GLY A 107 -13.70 -19.40 3.53
N LYS A 108 -14.91 -19.03 3.96
CA LYS A 108 -15.29 -17.63 4.23
C LYS A 108 -14.47 -17.03 5.37
N THR A 109 -14.43 -17.70 6.51
CA THR A 109 -13.74 -17.18 7.70
C THR A 109 -12.23 -17.05 7.50
N ILE A 110 -11.61 -18.01 6.82
CA ILE A 110 -10.18 -17.96 6.46
C ILE A 110 -9.95 -16.89 5.39
N GLY A 111 -10.79 -16.84 4.35
CA GLY A 111 -10.72 -15.84 3.29
C GLY A 111 -10.77 -14.41 3.83
N GLU A 112 -11.72 -14.10 4.71
CA GLU A 112 -11.83 -12.78 5.34
C GLU A 112 -10.61 -12.43 6.20
N LYS A 113 -10.07 -13.39 6.96
CA LYS A 113 -8.87 -13.15 7.79
C LYS A 113 -7.66 -12.85 6.92
N ILE A 114 -7.47 -13.61 5.84
CA ILE A 114 -6.39 -13.39 4.87
C ILE A 114 -6.56 -12.01 4.22
N GLU A 115 -7.77 -11.67 3.77
CA GLU A 115 -8.05 -10.39 3.13
C GLU A 115 -7.75 -9.21 4.08
N ARG A 116 -8.21 -9.27 5.32
CA ARG A 116 -7.90 -8.24 6.34
C ARG A 116 -6.40 -8.12 6.60
N ALA A 117 -5.68 -9.24 6.69
CA ALA A 117 -4.23 -9.23 6.88
C ALA A 117 -3.49 -8.61 5.68
N LEU A 118 -3.92 -8.93 4.45
CA LEU A 118 -3.37 -8.36 3.23
C LEU A 118 -3.63 -6.85 3.15
N GLN A 119 -4.85 -6.41 3.45
CA GLN A 119 -5.22 -4.99 3.49
C GLN A 119 -4.38 -4.21 4.52
N HIS A 120 -4.21 -4.77 5.73
CA HIS A 120 -3.38 -4.15 6.76
C HIS A 120 -1.92 -4.01 6.31
N LYS A 121 -1.35 -5.05 5.70
CA LYS A 121 0.02 -5.02 5.17
C LYS A 121 0.17 -3.99 4.06
N GLN A 122 -0.78 -3.90 3.14
CA GLN A 122 -0.79 -2.90 2.07
C GLN A 122 -0.88 -1.47 2.63
N HIS A 123 -1.73 -1.23 3.63
CA HIS A 123 -1.86 0.08 4.26
C HIS A 123 -0.55 0.50 4.94
N LYS A 124 0.10 -0.42 5.66
CA LYS A 124 1.41 -0.17 6.29
C LYS A 124 2.47 0.21 5.24
N LEU A 125 2.58 -0.57 4.17
CA LEU A 125 3.52 -0.29 3.07
C LEU A 125 3.25 1.07 2.43
N LYS A 126 1.99 1.39 2.13
CA LYS A 126 1.61 2.70 1.56
C LYS A 126 1.97 3.87 2.47
N HIS A 127 1.76 3.71 3.77
CA HIS A 127 2.11 4.74 4.74
C HIS A 127 3.63 4.94 4.84
N GLU A 128 4.39 3.85 4.84
CA GLU A 128 5.85 3.89 4.87
C GLU A 128 6.42 4.48 3.58
N THR A 129 5.90 4.11 2.42
CA THR A 129 6.30 4.71 1.15
C THR A 129 5.94 6.19 1.07
N ARG A 130 4.80 6.62 1.62
CA ARG A 130 4.44 8.04 1.70
C ARG A 130 5.43 8.85 2.55
N LYS A 131 5.80 8.33 3.72
CA LYS A 131 6.83 8.96 4.57
C LYS A 131 8.17 9.07 3.85
N LEU A 132 8.59 8.01 3.16
CA LEU A 132 9.84 8.01 2.40
C LEU A 132 9.81 9.02 1.25
N THR A 133 8.67 9.13 0.55
CA THR A 133 8.53 10.13 -0.52
C THR A 133 8.53 11.56 0.00
N GLU A 134 7.90 11.82 1.15
CA GLU A 134 7.96 13.13 1.82
C GLU A 134 9.41 13.51 2.19
N ILE A 135 10.17 12.58 2.78
CA ILE A 135 11.59 12.80 3.13
C ILE A 135 12.42 13.06 1.88
N LEU A 136 12.23 12.24 0.84
CA LEU A 136 12.97 12.37 -0.41
C LEU A 136 12.69 13.71 -1.11
N ALA A 137 11.43 14.17 -1.09
CA ALA A 137 11.05 15.48 -1.61
C ALA A 137 11.70 16.62 -0.82
N ALA A 138 11.71 16.55 0.52
CA ALA A 138 12.35 17.55 1.37
C ALA A 138 13.87 17.63 1.13
N LEU A 139 14.53 16.48 1.00
CA LEU A 139 15.95 16.41 0.65
C LEU A 139 16.22 17.06 -0.71
N HIS A 140 15.41 16.74 -1.73
CA HIS A 140 15.55 17.33 -3.05
C HIS A 140 15.40 18.87 -3.03
N LEU A 141 14.40 19.36 -2.31
CA LEU A 141 14.19 20.80 -2.15
C LEU A 141 15.35 21.49 -1.44
N SER A 142 15.92 20.86 -0.39
CA SER A 142 17.06 21.41 0.33
C SER A 142 18.33 21.46 -0.54
N SER A 143 18.58 20.43 -1.35
CA SER A 143 19.67 20.42 -2.34
C SER A 143 19.48 21.56 -3.35
N GLN A 144 18.26 21.70 -3.88
CA GLN A 144 17.96 22.75 -4.86
C GLN A 144 18.08 24.15 -4.27
N GLN A 145 17.72 24.35 -3.00
CA GLN A 145 17.97 25.63 -2.31
C GLN A 145 19.47 25.91 -2.18
N GLN A 146 20.29 24.92 -1.85
CA GLN A 146 21.75 25.08 -1.80
C GLN A 146 22.30 25.48 -3.17
N ASP A 147 21.89 24.79 -4.25
CA ASP A 147 22.33 25.10 -5.62
C ASP A 147 21.92 26.52 -6.03
N ASN A 148 20.67 26.90 -5.74
CA ASN A 148 20.16 28.25 -6.01
C ASN A 148 20.93 29.32 -5.22
N THR A 149 21.19 29.10 -3.93
CA THR A 149 21.97 30.05 -3.12
C THR A 149 23.40 30.18 -3.62
N MET A 150 24.03 29.08 -4.03
CA MET A 150 25.37 29.09 -4.61
C MET A 150 25.38 29.84 -5.94
N ALA A 151 24.39 29.63 -6.80
CA ALA A 151 24.25 30.35 -8.07
C ALA A 151 24.10 31.87 -7.86
N VAL A 152 23.29 32.29 -6.88
CA VAL A 152 23.15 33.71 -6.51
C VAL A 152 24.45 34.28 -5.96
N MET A 153 25.12 33.58 -5.04
CA MET A 153 26.43 34.01 -4.52
C MET A 153 27.46 34.16 -5.65
N GLN A 154 27.53 33.22 -6.58
CA GLN A 154 28.43 33.32 -7.75
C GLN A 154 28.08 34.50 -8.67
N ALA A 155 26.79 34.78 -8.89
CA ALA A 155 26.33 35.92 -9.67
C ALA A 155 26.67 37.26 -9.00
N THR A 156 26.47 37.39 -7.69
CA THR A 156 26.85 38.61 -6.93
C THR A 156 28.36 38.86 -6.94
N VAL A 157 29.16 37.81 -6.82
CA VAL A 157 30.62 37.87 -6.86
C VAL A 157 31.14 38.27 -8.24
N THR A 158 30.48 37.84 -9.31
CA THR A 158 30.89 38.16 -10.70
C THR A 158 30.32 39.48 -11.23
N SER A 159 29.21 39.98 -10.69
CA SER A 159 28.56 41.23 -11.13
C SER A 159 29.19 42.51 -10.57
N GLY A 160 29.91 42.46 -9.45
CA GLY A 160 30.63 43.62 -8.89
C GLY A 160 31.87 44.03 -9.70
N PRO A 161 32.32 45.30 -9.60
CA PRO A 161 33.56 45.74 -10.25
C PRO A 161 34.78 45.06 -9.60
N CYS A 162 35.71 44.58 -10.42
CA CYS A 162 36.96 43.97 -9.96
C CYS A 162 37.74 44.92 -9.03
N TYR A 163 38.19 44.42 -7.88
CA TYR A 163 38.92 45.24 -6.90
C TYR A 163 40.28 45.77 -7.38
N PHE A 164 40.85 45.22 -8.46
CA PHE A 164 42.12 45.70 -9.05
C PHE A 164 41.91 46.65 -10.22
N CYS A 165 41.22 46.21 -11.29
CA CYS A 165 41.07 47.02 -12.51
C CYS A 165 39.73 47.79 -12.59
N ARG A 166 38.85 47.67 -11.58
CA ARG A 166 37.53 48.32 -11.49
C ARG A 166 36.54 48.00 -12.62
N ARG A 167 36.86 47.08 -13.53
CA ARG A 167 35.96 46.61 -14.59
C ARG A 167 34.99 45.54 -14.06
N PRO A 168 33.71 45.55 -14.45
CA PRO A 168 32.73 44.54 -14.03
C PRO A 168 32.94 43.19 -14.74
N GLY A 169 32.24 42.15 -14.29
CA GLY A 169 32.18 40.84 -14.95
C GLY A 169 33.24 39.83 -14.51
N HIS A 170 34.13 40.18 -13.58
CA HIS A 170 35.13 39.26 -13.03
C HIS A 170 35.64 39.73 -11.66
N ILE A 171 36.13 38.78 -10.85
CA ILE A 171 36.78 39.05 -9.57
C ILE A 171 38.28 39.26 -9.69
N LEU A 172 38.89 39.83 -8.65
CA LEU A 172 40.35 39.96 -8.48
C LEU A 172 41.09 38.69 -8.91
N ARG A 173 40.69 37.51 -8.40
CA ARG A 173 41.35 36.23 -8.69
C ARG A 173 41.40 35.87 -10.18
N ASN A 174 40.39 36.30 -10.94
CA ASN A 174 40.24 36.03 -12.38
C ASN A 174 40.53 37.28 -13.23
N CYS A 175 41.18 38.30 -12.65
CA CYS A 175 41.44 39.55 -13.36
C CYS A 175 42.48 39.32 -14.48
N PRO A 176 42.13 39.58 -15.74
CA PRO A 176 43.05 39.39 -16.86
C PRO A 176 44.27 40.32 -16.77
N ASP A 177 44.13 41.42 -16.04
CA ASP A 177 45.19 42.41 -15.82
C ASP A 177 46.12 42.03 -14.66
N ILE A 178 45.75 41.07 -13.79
CA ILE A 178 46.60 40.63 -12.67
C ILE A 178 47.88 39.93 -13.17
N LYS A 179 47.80 39.20 -14.29
CA LYS A 179 48.98 38.59 -14.93
C LYS A 179 49.74 39.57 -15.83
N ARG A 180 49.15 40.71 -16.19
CA ARG A 180 49.80 41.76 -16.98
C ARG A 180 50.48 42.83 -16.12
N GLY A 181 50.25 42.82 -14.82
CA GLY A 181 50.66 43.86 -13.88
C GLY A 181 51.81 43.50 -12.95
N VAL A 182 52.93 42.99 -13.46
CA VAL A 182 54.24 43.51 -13.04
C VAL A 182 55.15 43.51 -14.27
N GLN A 183 55.18 44.60 -15.03
CA GLN A 183 56.38 44.83 -15.84
C GLN A 183 57.54 44.84 -14.84
N ALA A 184 58.43 43.85 -14.97
CA ALA A 184 59.54 43.72 -14.07
C ALA A 184 60.28 45.07 -14.07
N PRO A 185 60.47 45.71 -12.91
CA PRO A 185 61.21 46.97 -12.87
C PRO A 185 62.58 46.73 -13.51
N ASP A 186 63.10 47.70 -14.25
CA ASP A 186 64.39 47.58 -14.96
C ASP A 186 65.52 47.11 -14.04
N ARG A 187 65.38 47.36 -12.73
CA ARG A 187 66.14 46.71 -11.67
C ARG A 187 65.24 46.37 -10.48
N CYS A 188 65.44 45.19 -9.89
CA CYS A 188 64.77 44.81 -8.64
C CYS A 188 65.04 45.84 -7.53
N SER A 189 64.00 46.33 -6.85
CA SER A 189 64.15 47.31 -5.75
C SER A 189 64.87 46.75 -4.52
N THR A 190 64.95 45.43 -4.35
CA THR A 190 65.58 44.80 -3.18
C THR A 190 67.06 44.52 -3.38
N CYS A 191 67.45 43.88 -4.48
CA CYS A 191 68.87 43.55 -4.75
C CYS A 191 69.55 44.50 -5.74
N LYS A 192 68.81 45.45 -6.32
CA LYS A 192 69.26 46.38 -7.37
C LYS A 192 69.88 45.71 -8.61
N LYS A 193 69.67 44.39 -8.78
CA LYS A 193 70.19 43.55 -9.88
C LYS A 193 69.05 42.81 -10.57
N GLY A 194 69.09 42.73 -11.90
CA GLY A 194 68.14 41.96 -12.70
C GLY A 194 66.73 42.57 -12.81
N LYS A 195 66.00 42.19 -13.87
CA LYS A 195 64.62 42.61 -14.14
C LYS A 195 63.65 41.60 -13.55
N HIS A 196 63.46 41.62 -12.23
CA HIS A 196 62.46 40.81 -11.57
C HIS A 196 61.77 41.61 -10.45
N PRO A 197 60.50 41.31 -10.16
CA PRO A 197 59.80 41.94 -9.07
C PRO A 197 60.38 41.54 -7.71
N ALA A 198 60.16 42.38 -6.70
CA ALA A 198 60.73 42.21 -5.35
C ALA A 198 60.26 40.92 -4.64
N TRP A 199 59.13 40.34 -5.02
CA TRP A 199 58.64 39.08 -4.44
C TRP A 199 59.36 37.84 -5.00
N GLN A 200 59.98 37.93 -6.19
CA GLN A 200 60.85 36.90 -6.78
C GLN A 200 62.33 37.09 -6.44
N CYS A 201 62.67 38.08 -5.60
CA CYS A 201 64.06 38.36 -5.24
C CYS A 201 64.61 37.31 -4.25
N GLN A 202 65.60 36.55 -4.69
CA GLN A 202 66.28 35.52 -3.89
C GLN A 202 66.91 36.10 -2.61
N ALA A 203 67.51 37.29 -2.71
CA ALA A 203 68.07 38.00 -1.55
C ALA A 203 67.00 38.34 -0.47
N ARG A 204 65.73 38.45 -0.88
CA ARG A 204 64.60 38.67 0.04
C ARG A 204 64.13 37.37 0.70
N GLN A 205 64.21 36.25 -0.02
CA GLN A 205 63.90 34.92 0.52
C GLN A 205 64.93 34.47 1.56
N ASP A 206 66.20 34.84 1.39
CA ASP A 206 67.26 34.55 2.36
C ASP A 206 67.08 35.30 3.69
N ILE A 207 66.54 36.52 3.65
CA ILE A 207 66.16 37.28 4.85
C ILE A 207 65.00 36.58 5.58
N SER A 208 64.00 36.10 4.83
CA SER A 208 62.84 35.39 5.41
C SER A 208 63.24 34.03 6.01
N ARG A 209 64.16 33.30 5.37
CA ARG A 209 64.75 32.06 5.92
C ARG A 209 65.50 32.31 7.23
N LYS A 210 66.25 33.40 7.35
CA LYS A 210 66.93 33.80 8.60
C LYS A 210 65.95 34.16 9.72
N TYR A 211 64.80 34.75 9.40
CA TYR A 211 63.76 35.05 10.40
C TYR A 211 63.06 33.77 10.89
N ASN A 212 62.72 32.85 9.98
CA ASN A 212 62.02 31.62 10.32
C ASN A 212 62.90 30.66 11.16
N GLN A 213 64.21 30.61 10.89
CA GLN A 213 65.19 29.86 11.72
C GLN A 213 65.30 30.37 13.17
N LYS A 214 64.98 31.64 13.44
CA LYS A 214 64.95 32.17 14.81
C LYS A 214 63.69 31.73 15.58
N ASN A 215 62.55 31.55 14.89
CA ASN A 215 61.32 31.06 15.52
C ASN A 215 61.29 29.54 15.75
N SER A 216 62.11 28.75 15.05
CA SER A 216 62.18 27.29 15.26
C SER A 216 62.97 26.86 16.51
N LYS A 217 63.63 27.77 17.23
CA LYS A 217 64.41 27.47 18.44
C LYS A 217 63.62 27.60 19.75
N GLY A 218 62.28 27.71 19.69
CA GLY A 218 61.43 28.06 20.84
C GLY A 218 60.36 27.04 21.25
N THR A 219 60.38 25.79 20.76
CA THR A 219 59.47 24.73 21.22
C THR A 219 60.23 23.43 21.41
N ALA A 220 60.65 23.16 22.64
CA ALA A 220 61.23 21.88 23.06
C ALA A 220 60.12 20.82 23.24
N GLN A 221 60.40 19.62 22.73
CA GLN A 221 59.60 18.39 22.76
C GLN A 221 59.09 18.03 24.17
N ALA A 222 57.82 17.60 24.24
CA ALA A 222 57.29 16.75 25.31
C ALA A 222 57.56 15.26 24.97
N PRO A 223 57.75 14.36 25.95
CA PRO A 223 58.24 13.01 25.71
C PRO A 223 57.15 12.03 25.27
N SER A 224 57.53 11.15 24.35
CA SER A 224 56.82 9.97 23.86
C SER A 224 56.61 8.92 24.95
N ARG A 225 55.37 8.41 25.09
CA ARG A 225 55.03 7.25 25.93
C ARG A 225 54.91 5.99 25.09
N GLU A 226 55.46 4.92 25.63
CA GLU A 226 55.76 3.60 25.09
C GLU A 226 54.53 2.78 24.63
N GLU A 227 54.75 2.00 23.57
CA GLU A 227 53.94 0.84 23.20
C GLU A 227 54.19 -0.32 24.19
N ALA A 228 53.11 -0.95 24.68
CA ALA A 228 53.18 -2.30 25.23
C ALA A 228 51.91 -3.07 24.86
N SER A 229 52.14 -4.04 23.97
CA SER A 229 51.33 -5.21 23.63
C SER A 229 50.86 -6.01 24.85
N ASN A 230 49.67 -6.59 24.73
CA ASN A 230 49.26 -7.97 25.12
C ASN A 230 47.73 -8.00 25.06
N GLY A 231 47.06 -8.93 24.38
CA GLY A 231 47.26 -10.37 24.39
C GLY A 231 45.95 -10.97 24.93
N THR A 232 45.12 -11.47 24.02
CA THR A 232 43.93 -12.30 24.30
C THR A 232 44.32 -13.55 25.12
N PRO A 233 43.38 -14.07 25.92
CA PRO A 233 43.00 -15.46 25.68
C PRO A 233 41.50 -15.74 25.82
N SER A 234 41.09 -16.79 25.11
CA SER A 234 39.78 -17.42 25.05
C SER A 234 39.22 -17.87 26.40
N ALA A 235 37.90 -17.81 26.53
CA ALA A 235 37.03 -18.89 27.01
C ALA A 235 35.65 -18.72 26.34
#